data_AF-A0A350LKD1-F1
#
_entry.id   AF-A0A350LKD1-F1
#
_cell.length_a   1.000
_cell.length_b   1.000
_cell.length_c   1.000
_cell.angle_alpha   90.00
_cell.angle_beta   90.00
_cell.angle_gamma   90.00
#
_symmetry.space_group_name_H-M   'P 1'
#
loop_
_entity.id
_entity.type
_entity.pdbx_description
1 polymer ?
#
loop_
_entity_poly.entity_id
_entity_poly.type
_entity_poly.pdbx_seq_one_letter_code
_entity_poly.pdbx_strand_id
1 'polypeptide(L)'
;AANIPVNMNICRRLKLDEGTYAVSIPLGATINMAGAAITITVLTLAACNTLGIHVDFLTALLLSIIASLGACGAAGVPGGSLMLIPLACGLFGIDNTTAMEVVAVGFIIGVLQDSAETALNSSSDVLFTAAACLRAKRLEKKTEA
;
A
#
# COMPACT_ATOMS: atom_id res chain seq x y z
N ALA A 1 1.77 -2.53 10.87
CA ALA A 1 2.13 -2.36 12.29
C ALA A 1 2.78 -3.61 12.92
N ALA A 2 2.10 -4.77 12.95
CA ALA A 2 2.64 -5.98 13.60
C ALA A 2 4.01 -6.44 13.08
N ASN A 3 4.33 -6.14 11.81
CA ASN A 3 5.59 -6.52 11.19
C ASN A 3 6.77 -5.58 11.50
N ILE A 4 6.56 -4.49 12.25
CA ILE A 4 7.64 -3.54 12.58
C ILE A 4 8.82 -4.24 13.27
N PRO A 5 8.65 -5.05 14.34
CA PRO A 5 9.78 -5.71 14.99
C PRO A 5 10.51 -6.69 14.07
N VAL A 6 9.77 -7.38 13.19
CA VAL A 6 10.33 -8.31 12.20
C VAL A 6 11.19 -7.56 11.19
N ASN A 7 10.67 -6.47 10.62
CA ASN A 7 11.37 -5.62 9.66
C ASN A 7 12.63 -4.98 10.28
N MET A 8 12.55 -4.52 11.53
CA MET A 8 13.70 -4.00 12.27
C MET A 8 14.80 -5.07 12.43
N ASN A 9 14.43 -6.30 12.77
CA ASN A 9 15.38 -7.41 12.86
C ASN A 9 16.01 -7.77 11.50
N ILE A 10 15.24 -7.71 10.42
CA ILE A 10 15.77 -7.91 9.06
C ILE A 10 16.79 -6.81 8.72
N CYS A 11 16.49 -5.54 8.99
CA CYS A 11 17.41 -4.43 8.76
C CYS A 11 18.72 -4.58 9.54
N ARG A 12 18.64 -5.04 10.79
CA ARG A 12 19.81 -5.38 11.62
C ARG A 12 20.65 -6.49 10.99
N ARG A 13 20.02 -7.58 10.53
CA ARG A 13 20.71 -8.69 9.84
C ARG A 13 21.36 -8.25 8.53
N LEU A 14 20.77 -7.29 7.83
CA LEU A 14 21.32 -6.66 6.63
C LEU A 14 22.42 -5.63 6.92
N LYS A 15 22.76 -5.38 8.19
CA LYS A 15 23.78 -4.39 8.61
C LYS A 15 23.51 -2.99 8.04
N LEU A 16 22.23 -2.63 8.02
CA LEU A 16 21.79 -1.29 7.66
C LEU A 16 22.02 -0.32 8.83
N ASP A 17 22.02 0.97 8.54
CA ASP A 17 22.21 2.01 9.55
C ASP A 17 21.00 2.09 10.50
N GLU A 18 21.25 1.98 11.80
CA GLU A 18 20.20 1.95 12.82
C GLU A 18 19.44 3.27 12.95
N GLY A 19 20.14 4.40 12.81
CA GLY A 19 19.50 5.71 12.82
C GLY A 19 18.47 5.84 11.69
N THR A 20 18.78 5.28 10.53
CA THR A 20 17.89 5.27 9.36
C THR A 20 16.71 4.32 9.56
N TYR A 21 16.97 3.03 9.82
CA TYR A 21 15.89 2.04 9.86
C TYR A 21 14.94 2.22 11.05
N ALA A 22 15.42 2.78 12.17
CA ALA A 22 14.59 3.04 13.35
C ALA A 22 13.49 4.08 13.10
N VAL A 23 13.68 4.96 12.12
CA VAL A 23 12.68 5.95 11.70
C VAL A 23 11.91 5.48 10.48
N SER A 24 12.60 4.95 9.47
CA SER A 24 11.97 4.62 8.19
C SER A 24 11.00 3.44 8.27
N ILE A 25 11.26 2.42 9.10
CA ILE A 25 10.37 1.26 9.22
C ILE A 25 9.03 1.60 9.90
N PRO A 26 9.00 2.26 11.07
CA PRO A 26 7.73 2.68 11.66
C PRO A 26 6.95 3.67 10.79
N LEU A 27 7.66 4.59 10.12
CA LEU A 27 7.04 5.53 9.19
C LEU A 27 6.46 4.81 7.96
N GLY A 28 7.23 3.92 7.33
CA GLY A 28 6.78 3.13 6.18
C GLY A 28 5.56 2.27 6.51
N ALA A 29 5.56 1.64 7.69
CA ALA A 29 4.44 0.83 8.17
C ALA A 29 3.11 1.60 8.32
N THR A 30 3.12 2.94 8.22
CA THR A 30 1.92 3.77 8.12
C THR A 30 1.71 4.32 6.71
N ILE A 31 2.69 4.99 6.11
CA ILE A 31 2.46 5.72 4.86
C ILE A 31 2.70 4.89 3.59
N ASN A 32 3.50 3.82 3.65
CA ASN A 32 3.86 3.01 2.49
C ASN A 32 2.82 1.89 2.29
N MET A 33 1.69 2.27 1.69
CA MET A 33 0.52 1.42 1.51
C MET A 33 0.26 1.08 0.03
N ALA A 34 1.31 0.66 -0.69
CA ALA A 34 1.20 0.30 -2.12
C ALA A 34 0.23 -0.86 -2.39
N GLY A 35 0.23 -1.88 -1.53
CA GLY A 35 -0.71 -3.00 -1.58
C GLY A 35 -2.16 -2.55 -1.40
N ALA A 36 -2.42 -1.63 -0.48
CA ALA A 36 -3.77 -1.08 -0.26
C ALA A 36 -4.25 -0.29 -1.47
N ALA A 37 -3.36 0.52 -2.07
CA ALA A 37 -3.64 1.25 -3.29
C ALA A 37 -4.03 0.30 -4.45
N ILE A 38 -3.31 -0.83 -4.57
CA ILE A 38 -3.64 -1.89 -5.54
C ILE A 38 -4.99 -2.51 -5.22
N THR A 39 -5.27 -2.90 -3.97
CA THR A 39 -6.54 -3.48 -3.55
C THR A 39 -7.72 -2.59 -3.92
N ILE A 40 -7.67 -1.30 -3.54
CA ILE A 40 -8.71 -0.32 -3.82
C ILE A 40 -8.93 -0.22 -5.34
N THR A 41 -7.84 -0.01 -6.09
CA THR A 41 -7.90 0.17 -7.55
C THR A 41 -8.48 -1.06 -8.24
N VAL A 42 -7.97 -2.25 -7.91
CA VAL A 42 -8.36 -3.50 -8.57
C VAL A 42 -9.81 -3.86 -8.25
N LEU A 43 -10.24 -3.74 -6.99
CA LEU A 43 -11.63 -4.06 -6.63
C LEU A 43 -12.61 -3.05 -7.23
N THR A 44 -12.28 -1.76 -7.29
CA THR A 44 -13.12 -0.77 -7.97
C THR A 44 -13.20 -1.01 -9.47
N LEU A 45 -12.09 -1.33 -10.14
CA LEU A 45 -12.10 -1.65 -11.58
C LEU A 45 -12.84 -2.96 -11.86
N ALA A 46 -12.75 -3.95 -10.97
CA ALA A 46 -13.52 -5.19 -11.06
C ALA A 46 -15.03 -4.91 -10.95
N ALA A 47 -15.44 -4.00 -10.06
CA ALA A 47 -16.83 -3.55 -9.94
C ALA A 47 -17.29 -2.85 -11.22
N CYS A 48 -16.50 -1.92 -11.76
CA CYS A 48 -16.80 -1.25 -13.03
C CYS A 48 -16.99 -2.25 -14.17
N ASN A 49 -16.05 -3.19 -14.32
CA ASN A 49 -16.13 -4.24 -15.33
C ASN A 49 -17.39 -5.12 -15.16
N THR A 50 -17.72 -5.49 -13.93
CA THR A 50 -18.89 -6.32 -13.62
C THR A 50 -20.21 -5.60 -13.96
N LEU A 51 -20.25 -4.28 -13.76
CA LEU A 51 -21.42 -3.44 -14.05
C LEU A 51 -21.47 -2.93 -15.50
N GLY A 52 -20.49 -3.29 -16.34
CA GLY A 52 -20.40 -2.80 -17.72
C GLY A 52 -20.05 -1.31 -17.83
N ILE A 53 -19.48 -0.72 -16.78
CA ILE A 53 -19.00 0.67 -16.78
C ILE A 53 -17.67 0.71 -17.52
N HIS A 54 -17.63 1.44 -18.64
CA HIS A 54 -16.40 1.63 -19.39
C HIS A 54 -15.46 2.58 -18.67
N VAL A 55 -14.24 2.12 -18.40
CA VAL A 55 -13.16 2.93 -17.80
C VAL A 55 -12.04 3.06 -18.81
N ASP A 56 -11.75 4.29 -19.24
CA ASP A 56 -10.61 4.55 -20.10
C ASP A 56 -9.30 4.60 -19.29
N PHE A 57 -8.17 4.54 -20.00
CA PHE A 57 -6.85 4.50 -19.38
C PHE A 57 -6.58 5.70 -18.47
N LEU A 58 -6.99 6.91 -18.86
CA LEU A 58 -6.70 8.11 -18.09
C LEU A 58 -7.50 8.13 -16.78
N THR A 59 -8.76 7.70 -16.79
CA THR A 59 -9.56 7.58 -15.57
C THR A 59 -9.03 6.47 -14.65
N ALA A 60 -8.57 5.34 -15.21
CA ALA A 60 -7.92 4.28 -14.41
C ALA A 60 -6.60 4.77 -13.76
N LEU A 61 -5.83 5.60 -14.45
CA LEU A 61 -4.64 6.24 -13.90
C LEU A 61 -5.00 7.22 -12.77
N LEU A 62 -6.03 8.05 -12.97
CA LEU A 62 -6.52 8.95 -11.93
C LEU A 62 -6.99 8.19 -10.69
N LEU A 63 -7.75 7.11 -10.87
CA LEU A 63 -8.14 6.21 -9.79
C LEU A 63 -6.91 5.70 -9.03
N SER A 64 -5.87 5.26 -9.74
CA SER A 64 -4.64 4.76 -9.10
C SER A 64 -3.95 5.83 -8.24
N ILE A 65 -3.95 7.08 -8.69
CA ILE A 65 -3.40 8.22 -7.94
C ILE A 65 -4.24 8.48 -6.68
N ILE A 66 -5.57 8.55 -6.81
CA ILE A 66 -6.48 8.78 -5.68
C ILE A 66 -6.39 7.63 -4.67
N ALA A 67 -6.36 6.38 -5.14
CA ALA A 67 -6.21 5.20 -4.31
C ALA A 67 -4.87 5.22 -3.56
N SER A 68 -3.78 5.63 -4.21
CA SER A 68 -2.47 5.77 -3.56
C SER A 68 -2.48 6.82 -2.46
N LEU A 69 -3.07 7.99 -2.71
CA LEU A 69 -3.19 9.06 -1.72
C LEU A 69 -4.09 8.66 -0.55
N GLY A 70 -5.22 8.01 -0.84
CA GLY A 70 -6.14 7.52 0.19
C GLY A 70 -5.52 6.41 1.03
N ALA A 71 -4.81 5.47 0.39
CA ALA A 71 -4.15 4.36 1.06
C ALA A 71 -3.15 4.82 2.13
N CYS A 72 -2.40 5.90 1.89
CA CYS A 72 -1.51 6.49 2.91
C CYS A 72 -2.25 6.84 4.22
N GLY A 73 -3.55 7.16 4.14
CA GLY A 73 -4.40 7.49 5.29
C GLY A 73 -5.11 6.30 5.94
N ALA A 74 -5.06 5.10 5.35
CA ALA A 74 -5.74 3.91 5.85
C ALA A 74 -4.97 3.15 6.95
N ALA A 75 -3.84 3.71 7.39
CA ALA A 75 -2.91 3.05 8.30
C ALA A 75 -3.48 2.73 9.68
N GLY A 76 -3.24 1.50 10.14
CA GLY A 76 -3.52 1.10 11.53
C GLY A 76 -4.91 0.53 11.77
N VAL A 77 -5.78 0.49 10.75
CA VAL A 77 -7.11 -0.14 10.83
C VAL A 77 -7.09 -1.45 10.04
N PRO A 78 -7.43 -2.60 10.67
CA PRO A 78 -7.62 -3.86 9.94
C PRO A 78 -8.66 -3.69 8.83
N GLY A 79 -8.31 -4.05 7.59
CA GLY A 79 -9.18 -3.86 6.43
C GLY A 79 -9.39 -2.39 6.03
N GLY A 80 -8.51 -1.47 6.42
CA GLY A 80 -8.61 -0.05 6.09
C GLY A 80 -8.67 0.23 4.59
N SER A 81 -8.00 -0.56 3.76
CA SER A 81 -8.06 -0.46 2.30
C SER A 81 -9.47 -0.75 1.76
N LEU A 82 -10.19 -1.72 2.34
CA LEU A 82 -11.56 -2.03 1.96
C LEU A 82 -12.51 -0.87 2.27
N MET A 83 -12.27 -0.12 3.36
CA MET A 83 -13.09 1.05 3.74
C MET A 83 -12.96 2.23 2.77
N LEU A 84 -11.94 2.23 1.90
CA LEU A 84 -11.76 3.25 0.86
C LEU A 84 -12.36 2.86 -0.50
N ILE A 85 -12.83 1.61 -0.66
CA ILE A 85 -13.49 1.16 -1.89
C ILE A 85 -14.74 1.99 -2.21
N PRO A 86 -15.64 2.32 -1.25
CA PRO A 86 -16.81 3.15 -1.56
C PRO A 86 -16.47 4.52 -2.13
N LEU A 87 -15.40 5.14 -1.62
CA LEU A 87 -14.90 6.42 -2.15
C LEU A 87 -14.47 6.27 -3.62
N ALA A 88 -13.70 5.22 -3.93
CA ALA A 88 -13.23 4.94 -5.28
C ALA A 88 -14.37 4.57 -6.24
N CYS A 89 -15.33 3.75 -5.79
CA CYS A 89 -16.55 3.39 -6.53
C CYS A 89 -17.40 4.63 -6.86
N GLY A 90 -17.49 5.60 -5.94
CA GLY A 90 -18.21 6.85 -6.14
C GLY A 90 -17.69 7.68 -7.33
N LEU A 91 -16.40 7.58 -7.67
CA LEU A 91 -15.82 8.26 -8.85
C LEU A 91 -16.45 7.79 -10.17
N PHE A 92 -17.01 6.58 -10.18
CA PHE A 92 -17.63 5.95 -11.35
C PHE A 92 -19.16 5.95 -11.26
N GLY A 93 -19.74 6.64 -10.27
CA GLY A 93 -21.19 6.68 -10.08
C GLY A 93 -21.80 5.38 -9.55
N ILE A 94 -20.98 4.49 -9.00
CA ILE A 94 -21.47 3.28 -8.32
C ILE A 94 -22.04 3.70 -6.97
N ASP A 95 -23.28 3.29 -6.68
CA ASP A 95 -23.95 3.65 -5.43
C ASP A 95 -23.36 2.91 -4.21
N ASN A 96 -23.60 3.46 -3.03
CA ASN A 96 -23.05 2.90 -1.79
C ASN A 96 -23.52 1.47 -1.50
N THR A 97 -24.70 1.06 -1.96
CA THR A 97 -25.21 -0.31 -1.72
C THR A 97 -24.34 -1.29 -2.47
N THR A 98 -24.16 -1.08 -3.77
CA THR A 98 -23.28 -1.92 -4.60
C THR A 98 -21.82 -1.81 -4.16
N ALA A 99 -21.35 -0.62 -3.77
CA ALA A 99 -19.99 -0.48 -3.26
C ALA A 99 -19.75 -1.30 -1.99
N MET A 100 -20.74 -1.42 -1.10
CA MET A 100 -20.65 -2.27 0.09
C MET A 100 -20.65 -3.76 -0.25
N GLU A 101 -21.27 -4.18 -1.35
CA GLU A 101 -21.15 -5.56 -1.85
C GLU A 101 -19.70 -5.86 -2.30
N VAL A 102 -19.03 -4.90 -2.95
CA VAL A 102 -17.61 -5.03 -3.33
C VAL A 102 -16.73 -5.18 -2.08
N VAL A 103 -17.01 -4.40 -1.03
CA VAL A 103 -16.33 -4.53 0.27
C VAL A 103 -16.56 -5.93 0.87
N ALA A 104 -17.78 -6.46 0.80
CA ALA A 104 -18.09 -7.80 1.28
C ALA A 104 -17.33 -8.89 0.50
N VAL A 105 -17.21 -8.75 -0.82
CA VAL A 105 -16.34 -9.62 -1.64
C VAL A 105 -14.89 -9.53 -1.16
N GLY A 106 -14.40 -8.32 -0.90
CA GLY A 106 -13.07 -8.07 -0.32
C GLY A 106 -12.85 -8.84 0.99
N PHE A 107 -13.82 -8.84 1.90
CA PHE A 107 -13.76 -9.63 3.13
C PHE A 107 -13.75 -11.13 2.90
N ILE A 108 -14.54 -11.64 1.94
CA ILE A 108 -14.59 -13.07 1.60
C ILE A 108 -13.23 -13.56 1.10
N ILE A 109 -12.58 -12.79 0.23
CA ILE A 109 -11.24 -13.11 -0.29
C ILE A 109 -10.10 -12.62 0.62
N GLY A 110 -10.44 -11.98 1.74
CA GLY A 110 -9.54 -11.17 2.55
C GLY A 110 -8.36 -11.95 3.10
N VAL A 111 -8.51 -13.25 3.38
CA VAL A 111 -7.39 -14.08 3.83
C VAL A 111 -6.23 -14.06 2.82
N LEU A 112 -6.53 -14.15 1.53
CA LEU A 112 -5.51 -14.10 0.48
C LEU A 112 -5.12 -12.67 0.14
N GLN A 113 -6.12 -11.81 -0.04
CA GLN A 113 -5.92 -10.42 -0.47
C GLN A 113 -5.15 -9.60 0.58
N ASP A 114 -5.58 -9.60 1.84
CA ASP A 114 -4.97 -8.81 2.92
C ASP A 114 -3.56 -9.32 3.25
N SER A 115 -3.34 -10.64 3.16
CA SER A 115 -2.00 -11.24 3.31
C SER A 115 -1.04 -10.75 2.23
N ALA A 116 -1.48 -10.73 0.96
CA ALA A 116 -0.66 -10.26 -0.15
C ALA A 116 -0.40 -8.74 -0.09
N GLU A 117 -1.45 -7.97 0.23
CA GLU A 117 -1.37 -6.53 0.47
C GLU A 117 -0.35 -6.22 1.57
N THR A 118 -0.50 -6.85 2.74
CA THR A 118 0.36 -6.64 3.90
C THR A 118 1.79 -7.08 3.61
N ALA A 119 1.99 -8.19 2.90
CA ALA A 119 3.32 -8.66 2.51
C ALA A 119 4.02 -7.66 1.58
N LEU A 120 3.31 -7.07 0.62
CA LEU A 120 3.86 -6.07 -0.28
C LEU A 120 4.25 -4.78 0.45
N ASN A 121 3.36 -4.26 1.30
CA ASN A 121 3.63 -3.07 2.13
C ASN A 121 4.85 -3.31 3.02
N SER A 122 4.84 -4.41 3.76
CA SER A 122 5.90 -4.75 4.72
C SER A 122 7.26 -5.02 4.07
N SER A 123 7.29 -5.68 2.90
CA SER A 123 8.55 -6.00 2.22
C SER A 123 9.17 -4.77 1.56
N SER A 124 8.34 -3.89 1.00
CA SER A 124 8.81 -2.65 0.38
C SER A 124 9.35 -1.64 1.40
N ASP A 125 8.87 -1.64 2.66
CA ASP A 125 9.47 -0.85 3.75
C ASP A 125 10.96 -1.16 3.92
N VAL A 126 11.31 -2.45 3.96
CA VAL A 126 12.69 -2.91 4.09
C VAL A 126 13.48 -2.60 2.82
N LEU A 127 12.87 -2.80 1.64
CA LEU A 127 13.50 -2.53 0.35
C LEU A 127 13.92 -1.05 0.23
N PHE A 128 13.01 -0.12 0.52
CA PHE A 128 13.29 1.31 0.43
C PHE A 128 14.29 1.77 1.49
N THR A 129 14.18 1.24 2.71
CA THR A 129 15.16 1.48 3.78
C THR A 129 16.57 1.03 3.36
N ALA A 130 16.69 -0.17 2.80
CA ALA A 130 17.96 -0.69 2.30
C ALA A 130 18.51 0.16 1.15
N ALA A 131 17.67 0.54 0.19
CA ALA A 131 18.08 1.39 -0.94
C ALA A 131 18.62 2.75 -0.46
N ALA A 132 17.93 3.39 0.49
CA ALA A 132 18.37 4.65 1.09
C ALA A 132 19.71 4.51 1.83
N CYS A 133 19.84 3.49 2.70
CA CYS A 133 21.08 3.21 3.42
C CYS A 133 22.27 2.98 2.48
N LEU A 134 22.08 2.17 1.43
CA LEU A 134 23.13 1.87 0.45
C LEU A 134 23.51 3.11 -0.36
N ARG A 135 22.54 3.99 -0.67
CA ARG A 135 22.80 5.25 -1.35
C ARG A 135 23.60 6.20 -0.47
N ALA A 136 23.26 6.33 0.82
CA ALA A 136 23.99 7.17 1.78
C ALA A 136 25.45 6.74 1.90
N LYS A 137 25.70 5.44 2.14
CA LYS A 137 27.07 4.88 2.21
C LYS A 137 27.91 5.13 0.94
N ARG A 138 27.27 5.16 -0.24
CA ARG A 138 27.95 5.49 -1.51
C ARG A 138 28.31 6.96 -1.63
N LEU A 139 27.54 7.85 -1.00
CA LEU A 139 27.81 9.29 -1.01
C LEU A 139 28.96 9.63 -0.04
N GLU A 140 28.99 9.04 1.15
CA GLU A 140 30.06 9.21 2.13
C GLU A 140 31.43 8.85 1.53
N LYS A 141 31.54 7.68 0.89
CA LYS A 141 32.76 7.22 0.21
C LYS A 141 33.25 8.14 -0.92
N LYS A 142 32.35 8.91 -1.54
CA LYS A 142 32.71 9.88 -2.60
C LYS A 142 33.24 11.19 -2.02
N THR A 143 32.83 11.53 -0.80
CA THR A 143 33.30 12.74 -0.11
C THR A 143 34.67 12.51 0.53
N GLU A 144 34.98 11.26 0.87
CA GLU A 144 36.27 10.84 1.46
C GLU A 144 37.39 10.57 0.45
N ALA A 145 37.07 10.48 -0.85
CA ALA A 145 37.99 10.18 -1.95
C ALA A 145 38.34 11.44 -2.76
#